data_AF-A0A2J8SGI2-F1
#
_entry.id   AF-A0A2J8SGI2-F1
#
_cell.length_a   1.000
_cell.length_b   1.000
_cell.length_c   1.000
_cell.angle_alpha   90.00
_cell.angle_beta   90.00
_cell.angle_gamma   90.00
#
_symmetry.space_group_name_H-M   'P 1'
#
loop_
_entity.id
_entity.type
_entity.pdbx_description
1 polymer ?
#
loop_
_entity_poly.entity_id
_entity_poly.type
_entity_poly.pdbx_seq_one_letter_code
_entity_poly.pdbx_strand_id
1 'polypeptide(L)'
;ADDVVGPEGMEKFCEDIGVEPENVVMLVLAWKLDAQNMGYFTLQEWLKGMTSLQCDTTEKLRNTLDYLRSFLNDSTNFKLIYRYAFDFARAEDGVSDCELLAGTLAEQEKRTSAA
;
A
#
# COMPACT_ATOMS: atom_id res chain seq x y z
N ALA A 1 -16.83 14.81 11.58
CA ALA A 1 -16.60 14.61 10.14
C ALA A 1 -15.26 13.91 10.05
N ASP A 2 -15.30 12.60 10.32
CA ASP A 2 -14.15 11.80 10.76
C ASP A 2 -14.05 10.51 9.95
N ASP A 3 -14.46 10.56 8.69
CA ASP A 3 -14.53 9.39 7.80
C ASP A 3 -13.23 9.21 6.99
N VAL A 4 -12.11 9.73 7.50
CA VAL A 4 -10.78 9.60 6.87
C VAL A 4 -9.73 9.34 7.95
N VAL A 5 -8.95 8.28 7.76
CA VAL A 5 -7.73 7.99 8.50
C VAL A 5 -6.60 8.75 7.81
N GLY A 6 -6.04 9.76 8.48
CA GLY A 6 -4.89 10.51 7.98
C GLY A 6 -3.53 9.92 8.39
N PRO A 7 -2.42 10.62 8.09
CA PRO A 7 -1.05 10.14 8.31
C PRO A 7 -0.76 9.67 9.74
N GLU A 8 -1.18 10.42 10.77
CA GLU A 8 -0.99 10.02 12.17
C GLU A 8 -1.71 8.71 12.51
N GLY A 9 -2.91 8.51 11.96
CA GLY A 9 -3.66 7.26 12.10
C GLY A 9 -3.02 6.12 11.31
N MET A 10 -2.42 6.44 10.16
CA MET A 10 -1.70 5.49 9.32
C MET A 10 -0.43 4.98 10.00
N GLU A 11 0.35 5.87 10.62
CA GLU A 11 1.55 5.51 11.37
C GLU A 11 1.23 4.53 12.50
N LYS A 12 0.21 4.85 13.30
CA LYS A 12 -0.26 3.96 14.37
C LYS A 12 -0.77 2.62 13.83
N PHE A 13 -1.51 2.65 12.73
CA PHE A 13 -1.98 1.43 12.09
C PHE A 13 -0.81 0.55 11.63
N CYS A 14 0.20 1.14 10.99
CA CYS A 14 1.41 0.45 10.54
C CYS A 14 2.16 -0.18 11.73
N GLU A 15 2.28 0.55 12.85
CA GLU A 15 2.83 0.03 14.10
C GLU A 15 2.03 -1.19 14.62
N ASP A 16 0.70 -1.13 14.63
CA ASP A 16 -0.17 -2.22 15.12
C ASP A 16 -0.04 -3.52 14.28
N ILE A 17 0.20 -3.38 12.97
CA ILE A 17 0.44 -4.51 12.06
C ILE A 17 1.94 -4.88 11.94
N GLY A 18 2.83 -4.13 12.58
CA GLY A 18 4.26 -4.40 12.62
C GLY A 18 4.97 -4.18 11.27
N VAL A 19 4.54 -3.19 10.50
CA VAL A 19 5.25 -2.76 9.27
C VAL A 19 5.56 -1.27 9.31
N GLU A 20 6.59 -0.87 8.56
CA GLU A 20 6.90 0.54 8.37
C GLU A 20 5.97 1.16 7.32
N PRO A 21 5.59 2.45 7.45
CA PRO A 21 4.74 3.13 6.47
C PRO A 21 5.33 3.13 5.04
N GLU A 22 6.66 3.16 4.93
CA GLU A 22 7.40 3.13 3.66
C GLU A 22 7.50 1.71 3.05
N ASN A 23 7.01 0.69 3.75
CA ASN A 23 7.10 -0.67 3.27
C ASN A 23 6.24 -0.88 2.01
N VAL A 24 6.80 -1.54 1.00
CA VAL A 24 6.10 -1.82 -0.27
C VAL A 24 4.78 -2.57 -0.08
N VAL A 25 4.61 -3.35 1.01
CA VAL A 25 3.34 -4.03 1.31
C VAL A 25 2.20 -3.03 1.58
N MET A 26 2.51 -1.83 2.10
CA MET A 26 1.53 -0.76 2.33
C MET A 26 1.01 -0.19 1.03
N LEU A 27 1.88 -0.09 0.01
CA LEU A 27 1.47 0.29 -1.33
C LEU A 27 0.54 -0.76 -1.96
N VAL A 28 0.83 -2.05 -1.77
CA VAL A 28 -0.06 -3.12 -2.24
C VAL A 28 -1.40 -3.08 -1.51
N LEU A 29 -1.39 -2.79 -0.21
CA LEU A 29 -2.61 -2.62 0.57
C LEU A 29 -3.44 -1.43 0.05
N ALA A 30 -2.82 -0.27 -0.16
CA ALA A 30 -3.48 0.90 -0.74
C ALA A 30 -4.11 0.58 -2.10
N TRP A 31 -3.38 -0.14 -2.96
CA TRP A 31 -3.91 -0.63 -4.24
C TRP A 31 -5.11 -1.56 -4.08
N LYS A 32 -5.09 -2.48 -3.09
CA LYS A 32 -6.23 -3.36 -2.79
C LYS A 32 -7.44 -2.63 -2.23
N LEU A 33 -7.22 -1.55 -1.50
CA LEU A 33 -8.26 -0.69 -0.96
C LEU A 33 -8.78 0.32 -2.00
N ASP A 34 -8.15 0.39 -3.19
CA ASP A 34 -8.47 1.36 -4.23
C ASP A 34 -8.35 2.80 -3.73
N ALA A 35 -7.34 3.04 -2.89
CA ALA A 35 -7.14 4.31 -2.21
C ALA A 35 -6.73 5.41 -3.19
N GLN A 36 -7.34 6.58 -3.06
CA GLN A 36 -7.11 7.69 -3.99
C GLN A 36 -5.97 8.62 -3.58
N ASN A 37 -5.73 8.80 -2.27
CA ASN A 37 -4.77 9.78 -1.75
C ASN A 37 -3.67 9.11 -0.89
N MET A 38 -2.42 9.50 -1.12
CA MET A 38 -1.29 8.95 -0.37
C MET A 38 -1.32 9.39 1.10
N GLY A 39 -1.15 8.43 2.02
CA GLY A 39 -1.19 8.70 3.46
C GLY A 39 -2.59 8.86 4.04
N TYR A 40 -3.64 8.72 3.22
CA TYR A 40 -5.03 8.81 3.67
C TYR A 40 -5.85 7.61 3.21
N PHE A 41 -6.71 7.09 4.09
CA PHE A 41 -7.78 6.16 3.72
C PHE A 41 -9.11 6.71 4.16
N THR A 42 -10.05 6.84 3.25
CA THR A 42 -11.45 7.07 3.58
C THR A 42 -12.05 5.82 4.21
N LEU A 43 -13.07 6.01 5.05
CA LEU A 43 -13.81 4.91 5.67
C LEU A 43 -14.41 3.97 4.62
N GLN A 44 -14.83 4.50 3.47
CA GLN A 44 -15.38 3.70 2.37
C GLN A 44 -14.33 2.81 1.70
N GLU A 45 -13.15 3.36 1.38
CA GLU A 45 -12.02 2.58 0.84
C GLU A 45 -11.62 1.49 1.83
N TRP A 46 -11.49 1.84 3.11
CA TRP A 46 -11.17 0.91 4.17
C TRP A 46 -12.18 -0.22 4.28
N LEU A 47 -13.47 0.09 4.44
CA LEU A 47 -14.52 -0.92 4.61
C LEU A 47 -14.63 -1.83 3.38
N LYS A 48 -14.60 -1.26 2.17
CA LYS A 48 -14.65 -2.01 0.91
C LYS A 48 -13.44 -2.94 0.77
N GLY A 49 -12.23 -2.42 0.97
CA GLY A 49 -11.00 -3.18 0.81
C GLY A 49 -10.85 -4.26 1.88
N MET A 50 -11.09 -3.95 3.15
CA MET A 50 -11.01 -4.92 4.25
C MET A 50 -12.07 -6.02 4.13
N THR A 51 -13.28 -5.69 3.67
CA THR A 51 -14.31 -6.70 3.36
C THR A 51 -13.88 -7.62 2.23
N SER A 52 -13.29 -7.06 1.16
CA SER A 52 -12.74 -7.84 0.02
C SER A 52 -11.60 -8.75 0.45
N LEU A 53 -10.73 -8.29 1.36
CA LEU A 53 -9.64 -9.05 1.96
C LEU A 53 -10.10 -10.00 3.07
N GLN A 54 -11.38 -9.98 3.45
CA GLN A 54 -11.96 -10.75 4.57
C GLN A 54 -11.20 -10.53 5.90
N CYS A 55 -10.67 -9.33 6.10
CA CYS A 55 -9.92 -8.93 7.28
C CYS A 55 -10.78 -7.99 8.16
N ASP A 56 -11.23 -8.47 9.31
CA ASP A 56 -12.00 -7.70 10.29
C ASP A 56 -11.20 -7.44 11.59
N THR A 57 -9.97 -7.95 11.69
CA THR A 57 -9.06 -7.73 12.82
C THR A 57 -7.63 -7.48 12.36
N THR A 58 -6.87 -6.77 13.18
CA THR A 58 -5.42 -6.52 12.97
C THR A 58 -4.64 -7.82 12.80
N GLU A 59 -4.99 -8.87 13.55
CA GLU A 59 -4.32 -10.17 13.44
C GLU A 59 -4.55 -10.84 12.09
N LYS A 60 -5.79 -10.85 11.58
CA LYS A 60 -6.09 -11.37 10.24
C LYS A 60 -5.35 -10.58 9.16
N LEU A 61 -5.28 -9.26 9.31
CA LEU A 61 -4.55 -8.44 8.36
C LEU A 61 -3.04 -8.74 8.37
N ARG A 62 -2.42 -8.89 9.55
CA ARG A 62 -1.01 -9.31 9.66
C ARG A 62 -0.74 -10.62 8.92
N ASN A 63 -1.61 -11.60 9.08
CA ASN A 63 -1.50 -12.89 8.37
C ASN A 63 -1.71 -12.76 6.85
N THR A 64 -2.39 -11.70 6.41
CA THR A 64 -2.65 -11.41 5.00
C THR A 64 -1.49 -10.64 4.35
N LEU A 65 -0.55 -10.07 5.12
CA LEU A 65 0.58 -9.31 4.56
C LEU A 65 1.45 -10.14 3.61
N ASP A 66 1.68 -11.42 3.90
CA ASP A 66 2.44 -12.31 3.00
C ASP A 66 1.70 -12.58 1.70
N TYR A 67 0.38 -12.71 1.77
CA TYR A 67 -0.47 -12.78 0.58
C TYR A 67 -0.40 -11.49 -0.24
N LEU A 68 -0.42 -10.32 0.40
CA LEU A 68 -0.24 -9.03 -0.29
C LEU A 68 1.13 -8.95 -0.98
N ARG A 69 2.21 -9.36 -0.30
CA ARG A 69 3.56 -9.40 -0.90
C ARG A 69 3.62 -10.30 -2.14
N SER A 70 2.87 -11.40 -2.16
CA SER A 70 2.85 -12.32 -3.30
C SER A 70 2.36 -11.67 -4.61
N PHE A 71 1.56 -10.60 -4.55
CA PHE A 71 1.13 -9.87 -5.74
C PHE A 71 2.30 -9.19 -6.46
N LEU A 72 3.37 -8.83 -5.75
CA LEU A 72 4.56 -8.23 -6.35
C LEU A 72 5.41 -9.27 -7.10
N ASN A 73 5.24 -10.55 -6.80
CA ASN A 73 5.94 -11.63 -7.49
C ASN A 73 5.29 -11.98 -8.84
N ASP A 74 4.04 -11.58 -9.07
CA ASP A 74 3.37 -11.74 -10.36
C ASP A 74 3.63 -10.52 -11.25
N SER A 75 4.20 -10.76 -12.44
CA SER A 75 4.60 -9.68 -13.36
C SER A 75 3.42 -8.79 -13.81
N THR A 76 2.21 -9.34 -13.89
CA THR A 76 1.03 -8.59 -14.33
C THR A 76 0.57 -7.65 -13.22
N ASN A 77 0.41 -8.18 -12.01
CA ASN A 77 0.05 -7.42 -10.83
C ASN A 77 1.12 -6.38 -10.49
N PHE A 78 2.40 -6.73 -10.57
CA PHE A 78 3.49 -5.78 -10.34
C PHE A 78 3.38 -4.55 -11.24
N LYS A 79 3.13 -4.73 -12.54
CA LYS A 79 2.95 -3.60 -13.48
C LYS A 79 1.74 -2.74 -13.13
N LEU A 80 0.64 -3.35 -12.68
CA LEU A 80 -0.56 -2.63 -12.26
C LEU A 80 -0.30 -1.84 -10.97
N ILE A 81 0.34 -2.45 -9.98
CA ILE A 81 0.70 -1.83 -8.70
C ILE A 81 1.71 -0.72 -8.92
N TYR A 82 2.73 -0.92 -9.77
CA TYR A 82 3.72 0.09 -10.11
C TYR A 82 3.06 1.33 -10.76
N ARG A 83 2.16 1.10 -11.72
CA ARG A 83 1.41 2.18 -12.35
C ARG A 83 0.52 2.91 -11.36
N TYR A 84 -0.20 2.16 -10.52
CA TYR A 84 -1.00 2.74 -9.44
C TYR A 84 -0.14 3.59 -8.50
N ALA A 85 1.03 3.10 -8.08
CA ALA A 85 1.94 3.82 -7.19
C ALA A 85 2.38 5.16 -7.77
N PHE A 86 2.68 5.19 -9.07
CA PHE A 86 3.04 6.40 -9.78
C PHE A 86 1.89 7.41 -9.79
N ASP A 87 0.66 6.97 -10.08
CA ASP A 87 -0.51 7.84 -10.07
C ASP A 87 -0.86 8.31 -8.63
N PHE A 88 -0.72 7.42 -7.65
CA PHE A 88 -0.96 7.65 -6.23
C PHE A 88 0.00 8.68 -5.64
N ALA A 89 1.29 8.63 -6.02
CA ALA A 89 2.30 9.59 -5.58
C ALA A 89 2.24 10.93 -6.32
N ARG A 90 1.53 11.01 -7.45
CA ARG A 90 1.35 12.25 -8.25
C ARG A 90 0.13 13.06 -7.85
N ALA A 91 -0.82 12.46 -7.14
CA ALA A 91 -2.02 13.14 -6.67
C ALA A 91 -1.71 14.18 -5.57
N GLU A 92 -0.56 14.04 -4.90
CA GLU A 92 0.02 15.06 -4.03
C GLU A 92 0.87 16.01 -4.89
N ASP A 93 0.61 17.32 -4.87
CA ASP A 93 1.36 18.38 -5.58
C ASP A 93 2.84 18.54 -5.10
N GLY A 94 3.42 17.52 -4.47
CA GLY A 94 4.79 17.46 -3.97
C GLY A 94 5.66 16.52 -4.81
N VAL A 95 6.40 17.09 -5.76
CA VAL A 95 7.34 16.40 -6.68
C VAL A 95 8.41 15.53 -5.97
N SER A 96 8.57 15.66 -4.64
CA SER A 96 9.68 15.09 -3.87
C SER A 96 9.54 13.61 -3.47
N ASP A 97 8.34 13.06 -3.30
CA ASP A 97 8.16 11.67 -2.80
C ASP A 97 8.09 10.61 -3.91
N CYS A 98 7.81 11.01 -5.16
CA CYS A 98 7.78 10.13 -6.32
C CYS A 98 9.13 9.41 -6.57
N GLU A 99 10.26 10.07 -6.28
CA GLU A 99 11.59 9.51 -6.53
C GLU A 99 11.93 8.38 -5.57
N LEU A 100 11.50 8.48 -4.30
CA LEU A 100 11.74 7.43 -3.30
C LEU A 100 10.96 6.17 -3.65
N LEU A 101 9.66 6.28 -3.91
CA LEU A 101 8.81 5.13 -4.27
C LEU A 101 9.26 4.45 -5.56
N ALA A 102 9.61 5.23 -6.59
CA ALA A 102 10.14 4.68 -7.84
C ALA A 102 11.49 3.97 -7.62
N GLY A 103 12.36 4.54 -6.78
CA GLY A 103 13.62 3.91 -6.38
C GLY A 103 13.41 2.57 -5.68
N THR A 104 12.55 2.52 -4.67
CA THR A 104 12.24 1.30 -3.92
C THR A 104 11.66 0.21 -4.82
N LEU A 105 10.74 0.56 -5.72
CA LEU A 105 10.15 -0.39 -6.66
C LEU A 105 11.17 -0.91 -7.69
N ALA A 106 12.04 -0.05 -8.21
CA ALA A 106 13.10 -0.44 -9.14
C ALA A 106 14.15 -1.35 -8.46
N GLU A 107 14.44 -1.15 -7.18
CA GLU A 107 15.31 -2.05 -6.41
C GLU A 107 14.68 -3.42 -6.17
N GLN A 108 13.36 -3.48 -5.91
CA GLN A 108 12.64 -4.74 -5.77
C GLN A 108 12.61 -5.53 -7.08
N GLU A 109 12.40 -4.88 -8.23
CA GLU A 109 12.43 -5.53 -9.56
C GLU A 109 13.81 -6.13 -9.88
N LYS A 110 14.89 -5.43 -9.51
CA LYS A 110 16.26 -5.96 -9.65
C LYS A 110 16.49 -7.19 -8.78
N ARG A 111 15.93 -7.22 -7.57
CA ARG A 111 16.05 -8.37 -6.65
C ARG A 111 15.28 -9.58 -7.13
N THR A 112 14.07 -9.41 -7.66
CA THR A 112 13.26 -10.50 -8.20
C THR A 112 13.75 -11.02 -9.55
N SER A 113 14.42 -10.20 -10.36
CA SER A 113 15.02 -10.64 -11.64
C SER A 113 16.39 -11.34 -11.48
N ALA A 114 17.01 -11.24 -10.30
CA ALA A 114 18.30 -11.87 -9.99
C ALA A 114 18.17 -13.22 -9.26
N ALA A 115 16.94 -13.68 -8.97
CA ALA A 115 16.61 -14.96 -8.36
C ALA A 115 16.00 -15.92 -9.40
#